data_AF-A0A4Q3UWD9-F1
#
_entry.id   AF-A0A4Q3UWD9-F1
#
_cell.length_a   1.000
_cell.length_b   1.000
_cell.length_c   1.000
_cell.angle_alpha   90.00
_cell.angle_beta   90.00
_cell.angle_gamma   90.00
#
_symmetry.space_group_name_H-M   'P 1'
#
loop_
_entity.id
_entity.type
_entity.pdbx_description
1 polymer ?
#
loop_
_entity_poly.entity_id
_entity_poly.type
_entity_poly.pdbx_seq_one_letter_code
_entity_poly.pdbx_strand_id
1 'polypeptide(L)'
;MNTRRFLVPLISAVVVCGLGGAVAYRFSGVVEKRELAMEMAQAKKIGLPFTHDDVWGPPIPAARNAALIYAKLEARESALNKAKNELKKLDPGKDRVAVAAALKPVEADLALLERGASRPDCRFERSDGWDVRFGELSAMRSACDLLGYRAQEEAAAGDPLKAMRTLSAMARVAAHMGKEPMLITKLVQSAVEESTLRSAQIVLTKYVRRADVRTAARGLVTDFGPLPNFKDSMRGEWHFQRVTLDGLDSGKIKLDDLISETGSESQALSTIMRAPGLRARQELTMVRHFMKTYEELPDDPTEVAKAIKVTEAADSRISSN
;
A
#
# COMPACT_ATOMS: atom_id res chain seq x y z
N MET A 1 70.19 17.88 0.67
CA MET A 1 68.83 18.38 1.01
C MET A 1 68.17 17.43 1.99
N ASN A 2 67.77 17.93 3.16
CA ASN A 2 67.30 17.11 4.29
C ASN A 2 65.79 16.80 4.15
N THR A 3 65.45 15.72 3.45
CA THR A 3 64.07 15.23 3.23
C THR A 3 63.32 14.91 4.53
N ARG A 4 64.03 14.61 5.62
CA ARG A 4 63.41 14.36 6.94
C ARG A 4 62.76 15.59 7.59
N ARG A 5 63.17 16.83 7.23
CA ARG A 5 62.62 18.06 7.85
C ARG A 5 61.21 18.41 7.34
N PHE A 6 60.80 17.91 6.18
CA PHE A 6 59.47 18.17 5.62
C PHE A 6 58.43 17.08 5.90
N LEU A 7 58.88 15.86 6.24
CA LEU A 7 57.97 14.72 6.46
C LEU A 7 57.16 14.83 7.76
N VAL A 8 57.79 15.30 8.84
CA VAL A 8 57.15 15.42 10.17
C VAL A 8 55.98 16.41 10.17
N PRO A 9 56.09 17.65 9.66
CA PRO A 9 54.95 18.57 9.63
C PRO A 9 53.81 18.10 8.71
N LEU A 10 54.13 17.38 7.63
CA LEU A 10 53.12 16.81 6.73
C LEU A 10 52.31 15.70 7.41
N ILE A 11 52.99 14.77 8.11
CA ILE A 11 52.32 13.72 8.88
C ILE A 11 51.46 14.32 10.00
N SER A 12 51.97 15.31 10.72
CA SER A 12 51.20 16.00 11.77
C SER A 12 49.97 16.72 11.20
N ALA A 13 50.07 17.37 10.04
CA ALA A 13 48.92 18.01 9.40
C ALA A 13 47.88 16.97 8.93
N VAL A 14 48.30 15.84 8.36
CA VAL A 14 47.40 14.75 7.95
C VAL A 14 46.72 14.12 9.17
N VAL A 15 47.43 13.91 10.27
CA VAL A 15 46.86 13.34 11.50
C VAL A 15 45.90 14.33 12.17
N VAL A 16 46.24 15.61 12.27
CA VAL A 16 45.37 16.63 12.91
C VAL A 16 44.13 16.91 12.07
N CYS A 17 44.27 17.07 10.74
CA CYS A 17 43.11 17.27 9.86
C CYS A 17 42.30 15.98 9.70
N GLY A 18 42.94 14.81 9.66
CA GLY A 18 42.28 13.52 9.57
C GLY A 18 41.50 13.16 10.83
N LEU A 19 42.10 13.31 12.02
CA LEU A 19 41.41 13.07 13.29
C LEU A 19 40.37 14.15 13.59
N GLY A 20 40.68 15.43 13.32
CA GLY A 20 39.73 16.54 13.48
C GLY A 20 38.51 16.37 12.57
N GLY A 21 38.73 16.00 11.31
CA GLY A 21 37.67 15.66 10.35
C GLY A 21 36.86 14.43 10.78
N ALA A 22 37.52 13.36 11.23
CA ALA A 22 36.84 12.16 11.71
C ALA A 22 36.01 12.42 12.98
N VAL A 23 36.50 13.27 13.89
CA VAL A 23 35.76 13.73 15.08
C VAL A 23 34.56 14.58 14.66
N ALA A 24 34.76 15.62 13.85
CA ALA A 24 33.67 16.48 13.36
C ALA A 24 32.60 15.68 12.61
N TYR A 25 33.02 14.71 11.80
CA TYR A 25 32.13 13.79 11.09
C TYR A 25 31.39 12.84 12.05
N ARG A 26 32.09 12.27 13.04
CA ARG A 26 31.50 11.36 14.04
C ARG A 26 30.53 12.08 14.99
N PHE A 27 30.78 13.34 15.30
CA PHE A 27 29.92 14.17 16.14
C PHE A 27 28.89 14.98 15.32
N SER A 28 28.93 14.93 13.99
CA SER A 28 27.88 15.48 13.15
C SER A 28 26.57 14.71 13.42
N GLY A 29 25.46 15.43 13.61
CA GLY A 29 24.15 14.82 13.86
C GLY A 29 23.79 14.55 15.33
N VAL A 30 24.61 14.90 16.32
CA VAL A 30 24.27 14.66 17.75
C VAL A 30 23.00 15.42 18.16
N VAL A 31 22.87 16.67 17.74
CA VAL A 31 21.68 17.49 18.01
C VAL A 31 20.47 16.88 17.31
N GLU A 32 20.61 16.56 16.02
CA GLU A 32 19.56 15.95 15.21
C GLU A 32 19.09 14.60 15.78
N LYS A 33 19.99 13.75 16.26
CA LYS A 33 19.65 12.48 16.92
C LYS A 33 18.89 12.68 18.23
N ARG A 34 19.27 13.69 19.02
CA ARG A 34 18.55 14.03 20.26
C ARG A 34 17.13 14.51 19.94
N GLU A 35 16.99 15.39 18.94
CA GLU A 35 15.69 15.85 18.46
C GLU A 35 14.85 14.70 17.92
N LEU A 36 15.45 13.83 17.10
CA LEU A 36 14.79 12.65 16.56
C LEU A 36 14.27 11.75 17.68
N ALA A 37 15.05 11.51 18.73
CA ALA A 37 14.59 10.73 19.89
C ALA A 37 13.37 11.37 20.58
N MET A 38 13.30 12.71 20.65
CA MET A 38 12.12 13.41 21.20
C MET A 38 10.90 13.26 20.28
N GLU A 39 11.07 13.40 18.97
CA GLU A 39 9.98 13.21 18.00
C GLU A 39 9.48 11.76 18.01
N MET A 40 10.38 10.78 18.10
CA MET A 40 10.02 9.35 18.20
C MET A 40 9.24 9.05 19.49
N ALA A 41 9.59 9.68 20.60
CA ALA A 41 8.81 9.60 21.84
C ALA A 41 7.40 10.23 21.67
N GLN A 42 7.29 11.32 20.91
CA GLN A 42 6.01 11.95 20.59
C GLN A 42 5.16 11.06 19.65
N ALA A 43 5.75 10.49 18.60
CA ALA A 43 5.11 9.53 17.70
C ALA A 43 4.48 8.36 18.47
N LYS A 44 5.20 7.83 19.47
CA LYS A 44 4.67 6.79 20.37
C LYS A 44 3.48 7.27 21.20
N LYS A 45 3.51 8.51 21.72
CA LYS A 45 2.39 9.08 22.50
C LYS A 45 1.12 9.25 21.68
N ILE A 46 1.24 9.58 20.39
CA ILE A 46 0.09 9.68 19.47
C ILE A 46 -0.32 8.33 18.87
N GLY A 47 0.28 7.23 19.34
CA GLY A 47 -0.12 5.87 19.03
C GLY A 47 0.41 5.29 17.72
N LEU A 48 1.44 5.90 17.11
CA LEU A 48 2.09 5.32 15.93
C LEU A 48 2.81 4.00 16.31
N PRO A 49 2.74 2.96 15.46
CA PRO A 49 3.27 1.63 15.77
C PRO A 49 4.79 1.56 15.69
N PHE A 50 5.43 0.73 16.52
CA PHE A 50 6.89 0.53 16.50
C PHE A 50 7.29 -0.93 16.29
N THR A 51 6.34 -1.86 16.41
CA THR A 51 6.56 -3.29 16.23
C THR A 51 5.61 -3.86 15.18
N HIS A 52 5.96 -5.03 14.63
CA HIS A 52 5.11 -5.79 13.72
C HIS A 52 3.70 -5.99 14.30
N ASP A 53 3.64 -6.40 15.56
CA ASP A 53 2.37 -6.70 16.23
C ASP A 53 1.51 -5.44 16.45
N ASP A 54 2.12 -4.26 16.61
CA ASP A 54 1.38 -2.98 16.69
C ASP A 54 0.67 -2.62 15.38
N VAL A 55 1.17 -3.12 14.25
CA VAL A 55 0.60 -2.90 12.90
C VAL A 55 -0.41 -3.99 12.57
N TRP A 56 0.01 -5.25 12.63
CA TRP A 56 -0.73 -6.37 12.05
C TRP A 56 -1.63 -7.09 13.05
N GLY A 57 -1.35 -6.97 14.35
CA GLY A 57 -2.07 -7.66 15.43
C GLY A 57 -1.83 -9.18 15.47
N PRO A 58 -2.66 -9.94 16.21
CA PRO A 58 -2.51 -11.39 16.35
C PRO A 58 -3.05 -12.19 15.15
N PRO A 59 -2.48 -13.36 14.83
CA PRO A 59 -2.91 -14.21 13.71
C PRO A 59 -4.38 -14.59 13.73
N ILE A 60 -4.98 -14.52 12.54
CA ILE A 60 -6.37 -14.90 12.31
C ILE A 60 -6.43 -16.42 12.10
N PRO A 61 -7.31 -17.16 12.81
CA PRO A 61 -7.48 -18.60 12.60
C PRO A 61 -7.74 -18.96 11.13
N ALA A 62 -7.08 -20.01 10.63
CA ALA A 62 -7.14 -20.40 9.21
C ALA A 62 -8.57 -20.58 8.66
N ALA A 63 -9.50 -21.10 9.48
CA ALA A 63 -10.91 -21.28 9.09
C ALA A 63 -11.66 -19.95 8.85
N ARG A 64 -11.15 -18.84 9.38
CA ARG A 64 -11.74 -17.50 9.23
C ARG A 64 -11.00 -16.64 8.22
N ASN A 65 -9.77 -16.98 7.87
CA ASN A 65 -8.88 -16.15 7.07
C ASN A 65 -9.00 -16.40 5.57
N ALA A 66 -9.49 -15.41 4.82
CA ALA A 66 -9.61 -15.40 3.37
C ALA A 66 -8.25 -15.39 2.65
N ALA A 67 -7.20 -14.86 3.30
CA ALA A 67 -5.88 -14.69 2.69
C ALA A 67 -5.32 -16.01 2.14
N LEU A 68 -5.51 -17.12 2.87
CA LEU A 68 -5.07 -18.46 2.45
C LEU A 68 -5.74 -18.95 1.16
N ILE A 69 -6.93 -18.43 0.85
CA ILE A 69 -7.65 -18.71 -0.39
C ILE A 69 -7.17 -17.78 -1.49
N TYR A 70 -7.07 -16.48 -1.21
CA TYR A 70 -6.64 -15.47 -2.18
C TYR A 70 -5.19 -15.63 -2.63
N ALA A 71 -4.27 -16.06 -1.76
CA ALA A 71 -2.88 -16.30 -2.11
C ALA A 71 -2.70 -17.29 -3.27
N LYS A 72 -3.69 -18.19 -3.48
CA LYS A 72 -3.69 -19.13 -4.61
C LYS A 72 -3.88 -18.44 -5.96
N LEU A 73 -4.42 -17.21 -5.98
CA LEU A 73 -4.64 -16.43 -7.20
C LEU A 73 -3.34 -15.81 -7.73
N GLU A 74 -2.32 -15.61 -6.89
CA GLU A 74 -1.04 -15.01 -7.31
C GLU A 74 -0.39 -15.84 -8.42
N ALA A 75 -0.33 -17.17 -8.25
CA ALA A 75 0.16 -18.09 -9.27
C ALA A 75 -0.68 -18.12 -10.57
N ARG A 76 -1.84 -17.47 -10.57
CA ARG A 76 -2.81 -17.41 -11.68
C ARG A 76 -2.88 -16.02 -12.32
N GLU A 77 -2.09 -15.06 -11.84
CA GLU A 77 -2.15 -13.66 -12.26
C GLU A 77 -2.04 -13.49 -13.77
N SER A 78 -1.10 -14.20 -14.42
CA SER A 78 -0.93 -14.11 -15.88
C SER A 78 -2.20 -14.51 -16.65
N ALA A 79 -2.88 -15.59 -16.22
CA ALA A 79 -4.11 -16.04 -16.86
C ALA A 79 -5.27 -15.04 -16.62
N LEU A 80 -5.38 -14.51 -15.39
CA LEU A 80 -6.36 -13.48 -15.05
C LEU A 80 -6.16 -12.21 -15.88
N ASN A 81 -4.91 -11.74 -15.98
CA ASN A 81 -4.55 -10.56 -16.77
C ASN A 81 -4.81 -10.76 -18.27
N LYS A 82 -4.53 -11.95 -18.80
CA LYS A 82 -4.86 -12.30 -20.19
C LYS A 82 -6.36 -12.19 -20.45
N ALA A 83 -7.18 -12.87 -19.65
CA ALA A 83 -8.65 -12.83 -19.79
C ALA A 83 -9.19 -11.40 -19.65
N LYS A 84 -8.68 -10.63 -18.68
CA LYS A 84 -9.06 -9.23 -18.48
C LYS A 84 -8.74 -8.38 -19.70
N ASN A 85 -7.56 -8.54 -20.29
CA ASN A 85 -7.15 -7.80 -21.48
C ASN A 85 -7.95 -8.20 -22.74
N GLU A 86 -8.41 -9.44 -22.82
CA GLU A 86 -9.37 -9.86 -23.86
C GLU A 86 -10.72 -9.19 -23.67
N LEU A 87 -11.28 -9.20 -22.44
CA LEU A 87 -12.57 -8.59 -22.12
C LEU A 87 -12.61 -7.07 -22.28
N LYS A 88 -11.49 -6.37 -22.06
CA LYS A 88 -11.39 -4.91 -22.30
C LYS A 88 -11.70 -4.49 -23.74
N LYS A 89 -11.61 -5.43 -24.68
CA LYS A 89 -11.86 -5.19 -26.12
C LYS A 89 -13.33 -5.45 -26.51
N LEU A 90 -14.13 -5.97 -25.59
CA LEU A 90 -15.49 -6.41 -25.84
C LEU A 90 -16.50 -5.46 -25.17
N ASP A 91 -17.67 -5.33 -25.79
CA ASP A 91 -18.85 -4.69 -25.18
C ASP A 91 -19.72 -5.79 -24.56
N PRO A 92 -19.83 -5.88 -23.21
CA PRO A 92 -20.60 -6.95 -22.56
C PRO A 92 -22.09 -6.97 -22.94
N GLY A 93 -22.63 -5.84 -23.40
CA GLY A 93 -24.00 -5.74 -23.89
C GLY A 93 -24.19 -6.33 -25.29
N LYS A 94 -23.15 -6.39 -26.12
CA LYS A 94 -23.20 -6.84 -27.52
C LYS A 94 -22.50 -8.18 -27.75
N ASP A 95 -21.37 -8.40 -27.08
CA ASP A 95 -20.43 -9.50 -27.37
C ASP A 95 -20.57 -10.66 -26.38
N ARG A 96 -21.80 -10.99 -25.97
CA ARG A 96 -22.07 -11.93 -24.86
C ARG A 96 -21.37 -13.28 -25.00
N VAL A 97 -21.39 -13.86 -26.20
CA VAL A 97 -20.75 -15.16 -26.48
C VAL A 97 -19.23 -15.07 -26.30
N ALA A 98 -18.61 -13.99 -26.77
CA ALA A 98 -17.17 -13.76 -26.64
C ALA A 98 -16.78 -13.48 -25.18
N VAL A 99 -17.61 -12.74 -24.42
CA VAL A 99 -17.39 -12.53 -22.98
C VAL A 99 -17.43 -13.85 -22.21
N ALA A 100 -18.46 -14.68 -22.45
CA ALA A 100 -18.56 -15.99 -21.82
C ALA A 100 -17.37 -16.89 -22.17
N ALA A 101 -16.92 -16.87 -23.43
CA ALA A 101 -15.75 -17.61 -23.89
C ALA A 101 -14.45 -17.15 -23.22
N ALA A 102 -14.24 -15.84 -23.05
CA ALA A 102 -13.06 -15.28 -22.39
C ALA A 102 -13.04 -15.52 -20.87
N LEU A 103 -14.21 -15.63 -20.22
CA LEU A 103 -14.32 -15.96 -18.80
C LEU A 103 -14.10 -17.45 -18.52
N LYS A 104 -14.39 -18.33 -19.49
CA LYS A 104 -14.38 -19.78 -19.27
C LYS A 104 -13.04 -20.32 -18.74
N PRO A 105 -11.86 -19.91 -19.25
CA PRO A 105 -10.57 -20.43 -18.76
C PRO A 105 -10.23 -20.08 -17.31
N VAL A 106 -10.87 -19.05 -16.75
CA VAL A 106 -10.60 -18.51 -15.41
C VAL A 106 -11.76 -18.75 -14.43
N GLU A 107 -12.79 -19.49 -14.82
CA GLU A 107 -14.00 -19.72 -14.00
C GLU A 107 -13.67 -20.32 -12.62
N ALA A 108 -12.73 -21.25 -12.55
CA ALA A 108 -12.28 -21.84 -11.28
C ALA A 108 -11.57 -20.83 -10.37
N ASP A 109 -10.83 -19.88 -10.96
CA ASP A 109 -10.14 -18.82 -10.24
C ASP A 109 -11.15 -17.78 -9.70
N LEU A 110 -12.22 -17.50 -10.44
CA LEU A 110 -13.33 -16.66 -9.97
C LEU A 110 -14.08 -17.32 -8.82
N ALA A 111 -14.34 -18.62 -8.90
CA ALA A 111 -14.94 -19.39 -7.81
C ALA A 111 -14.03 -19.44 -6.56
N LEU A 112 -12.70 -19.43 -6.73
CA LEU A 112 -11.75 -19.25 -5.63
C LEU A 112 -11.93 -17.89 -4.94
N LEU A 113 -12.04 -16.81 -5.71
CA LEU A 113 -12.25 -15.47 -5.18
C LEU A 113 -13.56 -15.38 -4.38
N GLU A 114 -14.66 -15.93 -4.88
CA GLU A 114 -15.96 -15.96 -4.19
C GLU A 114 -15.92 -16.76 -2.89
N ARG A 115 -15.20 -17.89 -2.86
CA ARG A 115 -14.98 -18.66 -1.62
C ARG A 115 -14.12 -17.91 -0.60
N GLY A 116 -13.19 -17.08 -1.06
CA GLY A 116 -12.46 -16.16 -0.17
C GLY A 116 -13.38 -15.09 0.38
N ALA A 117 -14.24 -14.52 -0.46
CA ALA A 117 -15.19 -13.47 -0.10
C ALA A 117 -16.25 -13.92 0.93
N SER A 118 -16.48 -15.23 1.08
CA SER A 118 -17.39 -15.76 2.09
C SER A 118 -16.76 -15.95 3.47
N ARG A 119 -15.44 -15.76 3.59
CA ARG A 119 -14.76 -15.75 4.89
C ARG A 119 -14.99 -14.40 5.58
N PRO A 120 -15.06 -14.36 6.93
CA PRO A 120 -15.31 -13.13 7.66
C PRO A 120 -14.10 -12.19 7.72
N ASP A 121 -12.90 -12.73 7.64
CA ASP A 121 -11.66 -12.02 7.90
C ASP A 121 -10.62 -12.29 6.82
N CYS A 122 -9.70 -11.35 6.63
CA CYS A 122 -8.59 -11.49 5.68
C CYS A 122 -7.37 -10.82 6.27
N ARG A 123 -6.28 -11.56 6.38
CA ARG A 123 -4.97 -11.02 6.73
C ARG A 123 -3.88 -11.86 6.12
N PHE A 124 -3.07 -11.25 5.25
CA PHE A 124 -1.90 -11.91 4.70
C PHE A 124 -0.78 -11.90 5.75
N GLU A 125 0.07 -12.91 5.70
CA GLU A 125 1.31 -12.91 6.47
C GLU A 125 2.29 -11.97 5.78
N ARG A 126 2.87 -11.04 6.53
CA ARG A 126 3.76 -10.01 6.00
C ARG A 126 5.13 -10.15 6.64
N SER A 127 6.18 -9.92 5.87
CA SER A 127 7.51 -9.69 6.43
C SER A 127 7.55 -8.30 7.08
N ASP A 128 8.49 -8.13 8.01
CA ASP A 128 8.91 -6.81 8.44
C ASP A 128 9.88 -6.23 7.43
N GLY A 129 9.55 -5.05 6.89
CA GLY A 129 10.50 -4.18 6.23
C GLY A 129 10.19 -3.85 4.79
N TRP A 130 11.24 -3.35 4.12
CA TRP A 130 11.19 -2.79 2.77
C TRP A 130 10.80 -3.81 1.69
N ASP A 131 11.02 -5.10 1.97
CA ASP A 131 10.75 -6.21 1.06
C ASP A 131 9.33 -6.77 1.18
N VAL A 132 8.47 -6.14 1.99
CA VAL A 132 7.06 -6.51 2.12
C VAL A 132 6.41 -6.57 0.74
N ARG A 133 5.88 -7.75 0.39
CA ARG A 133 5.26 -7.99 -0.91
C ARG A 133 3.75 -7.97 -0.78
N PHE A 134 3.12 -7.46 -1.83
CA PHE A 134 1.66 -7.44 -2.01
C PHE A 134 1.27 -8.16 -3.31
N GLY A 135 1.87 -9.33 -3.57
CA GLY A 135 1.72 -10.06 -4.85
C GLY A 135 0.28 -10.44 -5.15
N GLU A 136 -0.50 -10.72 -4.11
CA GLU A 136 -1.92 -11.06 -4.19
C GLU A 136 -2.81 -9.91 -4.67
N LEU A 137 -2.46 -8.64 -4.43
CA LEU A 137 -3.36 -7.51 -4.69
C LEU A 137 -3.69 -7.37 -6.18
N SER A 138 -2.68 -7.53 -7.05
CA SER A 138 -2.86 -7.45 -8.51
C SER A 138 -3.77 -8.57 -9.02
N ALA A 139 -3.51 -9.80 -8.60
CA ALA A 139 -4.31 -10.97 -8.97
C ALA A 139 -5.76 -10.84 -8.48
N MET A 140 -5.97 -10.44 -7.22
CA MET A 140 -7.30 -10.22 -6.65
C MET A 140 -8.05 -9.11 -7.39
N ARG A 141 -7.40 -7.97 -7.68
CA ARG A 141 -8.01 -6.87 -8.45
C ARG A 141 -8.44 -7.34 -9.84
N SER A 142 -7.55 -8.05 -10.55
CA SER A 142 -7.88 -8.58 -11.88
C SER A 142 -9.02 -9.59 -11.83
N ALA A 143 -9.08 -10.46 -10.81
CA ALA A 143 -10.21 -11.36 -10.60
C ALA A 143 -11.52 -10.61 -10.28
N CYS A 144 -11.48 -9.53 -9.50
CA CYS A 144 -12.65 -8.67 -9.26
C CYS A 144 -13.14 -8.01 -10.56
N ASP A 145 -12.25 -7.46 -11.39
CA ASP A 145 -12.64 -6.88 -12.68
C ASP A 145 -13.36 -7.91 -13.56
N LEU A 146 -12.86 -9.15 -13.60
CA LEU A 146 -13.48 -10.28 -14.31
C LEU A 146 -14.85 -10.67 -13.71
N LEU A 147 -15.01 -10.66 -12.39
CA LEU A 147 -16.33 -10.83 -11.75
C LEU A 147 -17.31 -9.73 -12.15
N GLY A 148 -16.85 -8.49 -12.36
CA GLY A 148 -17.68 -7.39 -12.87
C GLY A 148 -18.25 -7.70 -14.25
N TYR A 149 -17.42 -8.21 -15.17
CA TYR A 149 -17.88 -8.71 -16.47
C TYR A 149 -18.86 -9.87 -16.36
N ARG A 150 -18.59 -10.83 -15.45
CA ARG A 150 -19.49 -11.97 -15.21
C ARG A 150 -20.85 -11.51 -14.68
N ALA A 151 -20.90 -10.57 -13.74
CA ALA A 151 -22.14 -10.01 -13.23
C ALA A 151 -22.96 -9.32 -14.34
N GLN A 152 -22.31 -8.62 -15.27
CA GLN A 152 -23.00 -8.01 -16.40
C GLN A 152 -23.58 -9.07 -17.36
N GLU A 153 -22.85 -10.15 -17.62
CA GLU A 153 -23.33 -11.29 -18.40
C GLU A 153 -24.55 -11.96 -17.73
N GLU A 154 -24.48 -12.23 -16.42
CA GLU A 154 -25.56 -12.81 -15.63
C GLU A 154 -26.83 -11.95 -15.68
N ALA A 155 -26.67 -10.62 -15.54
CA ALA A 155 -27.76 -9.68 -15.68
C ALA A 155 -28.31 -9.65 -17.12
N ALA A 156 -27.46 -9.72 -18.14
CA ALA A 156 -27.88 -9.80 -19.53
C ALA A 156 -28.62 -11.11 -19.85
N ALA A 157 -28.29 -12.20 -19.16
CA ALA A 157 -28.98 -13.49 -19.21
C ALA A 157 -30.35 -13.51 -18.52
N GLY A 158 -30.74 -12.40 -17.86
CA GLY A 158 -32.02 -12.30 -17.17
C GLY A 158 -31.98 -12.71 -15.70
N ASP A 159 -30.80 -12.95 -15.13
CA ASP A 159 -30.61 -13.24 -13.70
C ASP A 159 -29.88 -12.10 -12.96
N PRO A 160 -30.56 -10.95 -12.74
CA PRO A 160 -29.95 -9.83 -12.02
C PRO A 160 -29.70 -10.15 -10.55
N LEU A 161 -30.39 -11.13 -9.95
CA LEU A 161 -30.12 -11.50 -8.55
C LEU A 161 -28.78 -12.24 -8.43
N LYS A 162 -28.45 -13.10 -9.39
CA LYS A 162 -27.12 -13.71 -9.46
C LYS A 162 -26.03 -12.67 -9.70
N ALA A 163 -26.27 -11.73 -10.60
CA ALA A 163 -25.36 -10.59 -10.81
C ALA A 163 -25.10 -9.82 -9.50
N MET A 164 -26.15 -9.49 -8.74
CA MET A 164 -26.00 -8.79 -7.47
C MET A 164 -25.24 -9.62 -6.42
N ARG A 165 -25.40 -10.94 -6.39
CA ARG A 165 -24.58 -11.83 -5.53
C ARG A 165 -23.11 -11.83 -5.93
N THR A 166 -22.82 -11.87 -7.23
CA THR A 166 -21.45 -11.73 -7.76
C THR A 166 -20.81 -10.40 -7.33
N LEU A 167 -21.54 -9.29 -7.47
CA LEU A 167 -21.07 -7.96 -7.05
C LEU A 167 -20.88 -7.87 -5.53
N SER A 168 -21.74 -8.54 -4.76
CA SER A 168 -21.61 -8.61 -3.30
C SER A 168 -20.32 -9.32 -2.88
N ALA A 169 -19.91 -10.36 -3.61
CA ALA A 169 -18.60 -10.99 -3.40
C ALA A 169 -17.45 -10.02 -3.71
N MET A 170 -17.53 -9.22 -4.77
CA MET A 170 -16.52 -8.18 -5.07
C MET A 170 -16.42 -7.14 -3.96
N ALA A 171 -17.56 -6.66 -3.44
CA ALA A 171 -17.58 -5.69 -2.35
C ALA A 171 -16.88 -6.22 -1.09
N ARG A 172 -17.12 -7.48 -0.72
CA ARG A 172 -16.42 -8.11 0.42
C ARG A 172 -14.93 -8.30 0.18
N VAL A 173 -14.52 -8.59 -1.06
CA VAL A 173 -13.08 -8.63 -1.42
C VAL A 173 -12.45 -7.25 -1.22
N ALA A 174 -13.14 -6.17 -1.63
CA ALA A 174 -12.66 -4.81 -1.37
C ALA A 174 -12.53 -4.53 0.14
N ALA A 175 -13.54 -4.89 0.92
CA ALA A 175 -13.51 -4.78 2.38
C ALA A 175 -12.33 -5.56 2.98
N HIS A 176 -12.04 -6.76 2.48
CA HIS A 176 -10.89 -7.57 2.89
C HIS A 176 -9.55 -6.91 2.59
N MET A 177 -9.36 -6.34 1.40
CA MET A 177 -8.15 -5.57 1.05
C MET A 177 -7.98 -4.37 1.98
N GLY A 178 -9.09 -3.70 2.30
CA GLY A 178 -9.13 -2.54 3.19
C GLY A 178 -8.78 -2.79 4.65
N LYS A 179 -8.73 -4.05 5.10
CA LYS A 179 -8.39 -4.38 6.50
C LYS A 179 -6.91 -4.21 6.82
N GLU A 180 -6.04 -4.22 5.82
CA GLU A 180 -4.61 -4.02 6.06
C GLU A 180 -4.28 -2.53 6.22
N PRO A 181 -3.42 -2.17 7.18
CA PRO A 181 -3.11 -0.77 7.50
C PRO A 181 -2.00 -0.20 6.60
N MET A 182 -2.03 -0.49 5.30
CA MET A 182 -1.04 0.00 4.33
C MET A 182 -1.70 0.92 3.30
N LEU A 183 -1.00 1.94 2.82
CA LEU A 183 -1.60 2.91 1.89
C LEU A 183 -1.99 2.23 0.58
N ILE A 184 -1.12 1.37 0.06
CA ILE A 184 -1.36 0.64 -1.19
C ILE A 184 -2.62 -0.22 -1.12
N THR A 185 -2.93 -0.84 0.02
CA THR A 185 -4.11 -1.70 0.16
C THR A 185 -5.40 -0.88 0.17
N LYS A 186 -5.40 0.33 0.74
CA LYS A 186 -6.54 1.27 0.65
C LYS A 186 -6.77 1.76 -0.77
N LEU A 187 -5.70 2.04 -1.53
CA LEU A 187 -5.80 2.43 -2.94
C LEU A 187 -6.41 1.31 -3.80
N VAL A 188 -5.99 0.07 -3.57
CA VAL A 188 -6.56 -1.09 -4.27
C VAL A 188 -8.01 -1.35 -3.84
N GLN A 189 -8.34 -1.20 -2.55
CA GLN A 189 -9.74 -1.23 -2.06
C GLN A 189 -10.60 -0.24 -2.85
N SER A 190 -10.23 1.05 -2.90
CA SER A 190 -10.99 2.08 -3.64
C SER A 190 -11.17 1.74 -5.12
N ALA A 191 -10.13 1.21 -5.77
CA ALA A 191 -10.22 0.79 -7.17
C ALA A 191 -11.21 -0.37 -7.38
N VAL A 192 -11.27 -1.34 -6.46
CA VAL A 192 -12.23 -2.45 -6.53
C VAL A 192 -13.65 -1.97 -6.19
N GLU A 193 -13.81 -1.06 -5.23
CA GLU A 193 -15.09 -0.42 -4.92
C GLU A 193 -15.66 0.31 -6.14
N GLU A 194 -14.84 1.12 -6.83
CA GLU A 194 -15.22 1.82 -8.05
C GLU A 194 -15.67 0.83 -9.15
N SER A 195 -14.88 -0.22 -9.40
CA SER A 195 -15.20 -1.26 -10.40
C SER A 195 -16.51 -1.98 -10.08
N THR A 196 -16.75 -2.26 -8.79
CA THR A 196 -17.97 -2.88 -8.29
C THR A 196 -19.18 -1.97 -8.48
N LEU A 197 -19.08 -0.70 -8.08
CA LEU A 197 -20.16 0.29 -8.21
C LEU A 197 -20.52 0.55 -9.66
N ARG A 198 -19.52 0.65 -10.55
CA ARG A 198 -19.72 0.80 -12.00
C ARG A 198 -20.48 -0.39 -12.59
N SER A 199 -20.12 -1.61 -12.20
CA SER A 199 -20.81 -2.82 -12.63
C SER A 199 -22.23 -2.90 -12.05
N ALA A 200 -22.43 -2.50 -10.79
CA ALA A 200 -23.74 -2.42 -10.16
C ALA A 200 -24.66 -1.41 -10.86
N GLN A 201 -24.13 -0.25 -11.27
CA GLN A 201 -24.88 0.75 -12.03
C GLN A 201 -25.44 0.17 -13.32
N ILE A 202 -24.64 -0.60 -14.07
CA ILE A 202 -25.08 -1.26 -15.32
C ILE A 202 -26.25 -2.23 -15.05
N VAL A 203 -26.16 -3.06 -14.01
CA VAL A 203 -27.24 -3.98 -13.61
C VAL A 203 -28.49 -3.19 -13.20
N LEU A 204 -28.33 -2.14 -12.40
CA LEU A 204 -29.43 -1.35 -11.86
C LEU A 204 -30.14 -0.53 -12.94
N THR A 205 -29.43 0.05 -13.92
CA THR A 205 -30.07 0.77 -15.02
C THR A 205 -31.14 -0.05 -15.72
N LYS A 206 -30.94 -1.37 -15.86
CA LYS A 206 -31.92 -2.27 -16.48
C LYS A 206 -32.96 -2.82 -15.50
N TYR A 207 -32.59 -3.07 -14.25
CA TYR A 207 -33.41 -3.86 -13.32
C TYR A 207 -33.88 -3.13 -12.04
N VAL A 208 -33.60 -1.84 -11.88
CA VAL A 208 -33.94 -1.06 -10.65
C VAL A 208 -35.42 -1.08 -10.28
N ARG A 209 -36.33 -1.26 -11.24
CA ARG A 209 -37.78 -1.33 -10.97
C ARG A 209 -38.17 -2.60 -10.20
N ARG A 210 -37.37 -3.67 -10.23
CA ARG A 210 -37.64 -4.88 -9.44
C ARG A 210 -37.27 -4.68 -7.97
N ALA A 211 -38.20 -5.00 -7.06
CA ALA A 211 -38.04 -4.75 -5.63
C ALA A 211 -36.97 -5.64 -4.97
N ASP A 212 -36.83 -6.88 -5.43
CA ASP A 212 -35.80 -7.83 -5.02
C ASP A 212 -34.38 -7.33 -5.36
N VAL A 213 -34.18 -6.80 -6.56
CA VAL A 213 -32.90 -6.22 -7.01
C VAL A 213 -32.53 -4.99 -6.18
N ARG A 214 -33.48 -4.11 -5.86
CA ARG A 214 -33.22 -2.97 -4.95
C ARG A 214 -32.81 -3.42 -3.55
N THR A 215 -33.43 -4.49 -3.06
CA THR A 215 -33.08 -5.07 -1.75
C THR A 215 -31.65 -5.64 -1.78
N ALA A 216 -31.30 -6.37 -2.83
CA ALA A 216 -29.94 -6.87 -3.03
C ALA A 216 -28.91 -5.72 -3.17
N ALA A 217 -29.28 -4.62 -3.83
CA ALA A 217 -28.43 -3.44 -3.96
C ALA A 217 -28.15 -2.72 -2.63
N ARG A 218 -29.10 -2.70 -1.70
CA ARG A 218 -28.85 -2.21 -0.34
C ARG A 218 -27.90 -3.15 0.42
N GLY A 219 -28.08 -4.46 0.26
CA GLY A 219 -27.16 -5.46 0.82
C GLY A 219 -25.73 -5.28 0.29
N LEU A 220 -25.57 -5.01 -1.00
CA LEU A 220 -24.28 -4.70 -1.62
C LEU A 220 -23.57 -3.52 -0.93
N VAL A 221 -24.30 -2.45 -0.58
CA VAL A 221 -23.73 -1.29 0.12
C VAL A 221 -23.19 -1.69 1.50
N THR A 222 -23.89 -2.56 2.22
CA THR A 222 -23.41 -3.11 3.50
C THR A 222 -22.17 -3.98 3.33
N ASP A 223 -22.08 -4.73 2.23
CA ASP A 223 -20.99 -5.66 1.95
C ASP A 223 -19.65 -4.96 1.63
N PHE A 224 -19.63 -3.66 1.31
CA PHE A 224 -18.38 -2.88 1.19
C PHE A 224 -17.66 -2.70 2.52
N GLY A 225 -18.36 -2.87 3.65
CA GLY A 225 -17.77 -2.62 4.96
C GLY A 225 -17.45 -1.13 5.17
N PRO A 226 -16.46 -0.80 6.02
CA PRO A 226 -16.07 0.58 6.29
C PRO A 226 -15.34 1.21 5.09
N LEU A 227 -15.52 2.51 4.91
CA LEU A 227 -14.78 3.29 3.92
C LEU A 227 -13.25 3.21 4.18
N PRO A 228 -12.42 3.31 3.13
CA PRO A 228 -10.96 3.36 3.29
C PRO A 228 -10.55 4.48 4.25
N ASN A 229 -9.92 4.11 5.36
CA ASN A 229 -9.36 5.07 6.32
C ASN A 229 -7.88 5.29 6.00
N PHE A 230 -7.58 6.43 5.37
CA PHE A 230 -6.20 6.77 4.99
C PHE A 230 -5.31 7.12 6.19
N LYS A 231 -5.88 7.67 7.27
CA LYS A 231 -5.13 7.92 8.50
C LYS A 231 -4.68 6.62 9.15
N ASP A 232 -5.54 5.61 9.16
CA ASP A 232 -5.17 4.25 9.59
C ASP A 232 -4.03 3.68 8.74
N SER A 233 -4.03 3.87 7.41
CA SER A 233 -2.94 3.39 6.57
C SER A 233 -1.58 4.04 6.85
N MET A 234 -1.56 5.29 7.35
CA MET A 234 -0.32 5.93 7.76
C MET A 234 0.34 5.18 8.93
N ARG A 235 -0.38 4.38 9.71
CA ARG A 235 0.24 3.56 10.77
C ARG A 235 1.20 2.54 10.16
N GLY A 236 0.80 1.83 9.10
CA GLY A 236 1.68 0.88 8.42
C GLY A 236 2.82 1.57 7.68
N GLU A 237 2.56 2.70 7.01
CA GLU A 237 3.61 3.48 6.32
C GLU A 237 4.67 4.00 7.29
N TRP A 238 4.26 4.43 8.49
CA TRP A 238 5.19 4.81 9.55
C TRP A 238 6.10 3.63 9.92
N HIS A 239 5.52 2.47 10.26
CA HIS A 239 6.30 1.31 10.65
C HIS A 239 7.24 0.85 9.53
N PHE A 240 6.74 0.80 8.29
CA PHE A 240 7.53 0.49 7.10
C PHE A 240 8.75 1.42 6.96
N GLN A 241 8.55 2.73 7.14
CA GLN A 241 9.64 3.70 7.11
C GLN A 241 10.64 3.49 8.27
N ARG A 242 10.18 3.08 9.46
CA ARG A 242 11.06 2.81 10.62
C ARG A 242 11.93 1.58 10.37
N VAL A 243 11.33 0.46 10.00
CA VAL A 243 12.08 -0.77 9.72
C VAL A 243 13.08 -0.56 8.57
N THR A 244 12.72 0.24 7.56
CA THR A 244 13.63 0.58 6.46
C THR A 244 14.84 1.38 6.93
N LEU A 245 14.66 2.43 7.75
CA LEU A 245 15.81 3.20 8.24
C LEU A 245 16.65 2.40 9.25
N ASP A 246 16.04 1.64 10.14
CA ASP A 246 16.76 0.74 11.06
C ASP A 246 17.56 -0.32 10.29
N GLY A 247 17.02 -0.81 9.18
CA GLY A 247 17.71 -1.73 8.28
C GLY A 247 18.92 -1.10 7.58
N LEU A 248 18.84 0.17 7.18
CA LEU A 248 19.97 0.93 6.63
C LEU A 248 21.04 1.24 7.69
N ASP A 249 20.62 1.53 8.92
CA ASP A 249 21.54 1.80 10.03
C ASP A 249 22.29 0.55 10.47
N SER A 250 21.61 -0.59 10.49
CA SER A 250 22.20 -1.89 10.82
C SER A 250 22.95 -2.55 9.67
N GLY A 251 22.90 -1.99 8.46
CA GLY A 251 23.50 -2.55 7.24
C GLY A 251 22.79 -3.80 6.71
N LYS A 252 21.59 -4.12 7.21
CA LYS A 252 20.73 -5.20 6.69
C LYS A 252 20.15 -4.86 5.32
N ILE A 253 19.93 -3.58 5.06
CA ILE A 253 19.46 -3.04 3.79
C ILE A 253 20.63 -2.26 3.19
N LYS A 254 20.99 -2.55 1.94
CA LYS A 254 21.95 -1.71 1.23
C LYS A 254 21.18 -0.57 0.59
N LEU A 255 21.79 0.61 0.59
CA LEU A 255 21.22 1.78 -0.07
C LEU A 255 20.92 1.54 -1.56
N ASP A 256 21.77 0.74 -2.21
CA ASP A 256 21.61 0.34 -3.61
C ASP A 256 20.39 -0.58 -3.83
N ASP A 257 19.86 -1.22 -2.78
CA ASP A 257 18.63 -2.01 -2.86
C ASP A 257 17.36 -1.11 -2.89
N LEU A 258 17.46 0.13 -2.39
CA LEU A 258 16.33 1.07 -2.29
C LEU A 258 16.27 2.08 -3.44
N ILE A 259 17.41 2.39 -4.04
CA ILE A 259 17.53 3.44 -5.03
C ILE A 259 17.75 2.81 -6.41
N SER A 260 16.78 2.94 -7.31
CA SER A 260 17.00 2.57 -8.72
C SER A 260 18.10 3.46 -9.33
N GLU A 261 19.08 2.86 -10.00
CA GLU A 261 20.33 3.51 -10.44
C GLU A 261 20.19 4.64 -11.47
N THR A 262 18.99 5.03 -11.88
CA THR A 262 18.77 5.96 -13.00
C THR A 262 18.17 7.30 -12.54
N GLY A 263 19.00 8.24 -12.05
CA GLY A 263 18.59 9.63 -11.82
C GLY A 263 19.58 10.47 -11.01
N SER A 264 19.61 11.79 -11.25
CA SER A 264 20.41 12.74 -10.45
C SER A 264 19.93 12.84 -9.00
N GLU A 265 18.62 12.73 -8.77
CA GLU A 265 18.00 12.69 -7.44
C GLU A 265 18.47 11.48 -6.62
N SER A 266 18.65 10.34 -7.29
CA SER A 266 19.19 9.10 -6.71
C SER A 266 20.61 9.29 -6.16
N GLN A 267 21.46 10.05 -6.86
CA GLN A 267 22.83 10.36 -6.39
C GLN A 267 22.84 11.31 -5.18
N ALA A 268 21.97 12.33 -5.19
CA ALA A 268 21.85 13.27 -4.07
C ALA A 268 21.35 12.56 -2.81
N LEU A 269 20.28 11.76 -2.93
CA LEU A 269 19.77 10.93 -1.84
C LEU A 269 20.83 9.96 -1.35
N SER A 270 21.57 9.30 -2.26
CA SER A 270 22.65 8.39 -1.88
C SER A 270 23.73 9.07 -1.04
N THR A 271 24.10 10.30 -1.41
CA THR A 271 25.07 11.10 -0.67
C THR A 271 24.57 11.46 0.73
N ILE A 272 23.32 11.95 0.83
CA ILE A 272 22.67 12.28 2.11
C ILE A 272 22.63 11.05 3.01
N MET A 273 22.20 9.92 2.47
CA MET A 273 22.06 8.69 3.23
C MET A 273 23.40 8.11 3.64
N ARG A 274 24.52 8.35 2.95
CA ARG A 274 25.85 7.84 3.36
C ARG A 274 26.49 8.61 4.52
N ALA A 275 26.13 9.87 4.74
CA ALA A 275 26.71 10.68 5.81
C ALA A 275 25.82 10.64 7.08
N PRO A 276 26.28 10.12 8.23
CA PRO A 276 25.45 9.95 9.43
C PRO A 276 24.75 11.22 9.91
N GLY A 277 25.42 12.37 9.87
CA GLY A 277 24.83 13.66 10.25
C GLY A 277 23.73 14.12 9.28
N LEU A 278 23.93 13.94 7.98
CA LEU A 278 22.91 14.28 6.97
C LEU A 278 21.73 13.31 7.00
N ARG A 279 21.98 12.02 7.21
CA ARG A 279 20.95 11.01 7.41
C ARG A 279 20.06 11.34 8.61
N ALA A 280 20.66 11.62 9.77
CA ALA A 280 19.90 11.99 10.97
C ALA A 280 19.05 13.25 10.77
N ARG A 281 19.58 14.25 10.06
CA ARG A 281 18.81 15.46 9.68
C ARG A 281 17.65 15.12 8.75
N GLN A 282 17.89 14.32 7.72
CA GLN A 282 16.87 13.92 6.76
C GLN A 282 15.75 13.14 7.46
N GLU A 283 16.12 12.20 8.32
CA GLU A 283 15.18 11.41 9.12
C GLU A 283 14.34 12.27 10.04
N LEU A 284 14.96 13.21 10.77
CA LEU A 284 14.24 14.16 11.60
C LEU A 284 13.21 14.97 10.81
N THR A 285 13.59 15.47 9.62
CA THR A 285 12.67 16.18 8.72
C THR A 285 11.52 15.29 8.27
N MET A 286 11.81 14.05 7.86
CA MET A 286 10.78 13.09 7.45
C MET A 286 9.80 12.78 8.59
N VAL A 287 10.30 12.53 9.81
CA VAL A 287 9.46 12.24 10.98
C VAL A 287 8.54 13.41 11.30
N ARG A 288 9.08 14.64 11.32
CA ARG A 288 8.26 15.85 11.58
C ARG A 288 7.16 16.04 10.53
N HIS A 289 7.49 15.90 9.26
CA HIS A 289 6.51 16.01 8.17
C HIS A 289 5.46 14.90 8.24
N PHE A 290 5.89 13.68 8.54
CA PHE A 290 5.01 12.53 8.70
C PHE A 290 4.02 12.75 9.84
N MET A 291 4.53 13.05 11.04
CA MET A 291 3.70 13.25 12.23
C MET A 291 2.71 14.39 12.03
N LYS A 292 3.16 15.53 11.51
CA LYS A 292 2.28 16.66 11.21
C LYS A 292 1.16 16.26 10.25
N THR A 293 1.49 15.55 9.18
CA THR A 293 0.50 15.07 8.20
C THR A 293 -0.47 14.08 8.84
N TYR A 294 0.02 13.15 9.65
CA TYR A 294 -0.80 12.18 10.38
C TYR A 294 -1.78 12.86 11.34
N GLU A 295 -1.33 13.86 12.11
CA GLU A 295 -2.18 14.62 13.04
C GLU A 295 -3.23 15.48 12.31
N GLU A 296 -2.86 16.06 11.16
CA GLU A 296 -3.75 16.89 10.33
C GLU A 296 -4.81 16.06 9.57
N LEU A 297 -4.52 14.78 9.25
CA LEU A 297 -5.46 13.89 8.57
C LEU A 297 -6.73 13.68 9.40
N PRO A 298 -7.91 13.73 8.75
CA PRO A 298 -9.18 13.51 9.44
C PRO A 298 -9.33 12.05 9.92
N ASP A 299 -9.94 11.87 11.09
CA ASP A 299 -10.31 10.53 11.59
C ASP A 299 -11.53 9.96 10.84
N ASP A 300 -12.42 10.84 10.38
CA ASP A 300 -13.59 10.47 9.59
C ASP A 300 -13.21 10.31 8.10
N PRO A 301 -13.30 9.10 7.53
CA PRO A 301 -12.95 8.85 6.13
C PRO A 301 -13.87 9.55 5.13
N THR A 302 -14.99 10.13 5.56
CA THR A 302 -15.88 10.93 4.70
C THR A 302 -15.39 12.36 4.48
N GLU A 303 -14.44 12.87 5.28
CA GLU A 303 -13.86 14.21 5.13
C GLU A 303 -12.82 14.29 3.97
N VAL A 304 -13.16 13.75 2.78
CA VAL A 304 -12.25 13.60 1.63
C VAL A 304 -11.60 14.93 1.21
N ALA A 305 -12.38 16.02 1.18
CA ALA A 305 -11.87 17.35 0.81
C ALA A 305 -10.81 17.87 1.79
N LYS A 306 -10.91 17.53 3.07
CA LYS A 306 -9.90 17.87 4.08
C LYS A 306 -8.67 17.00 3.92
N ALA A 307 -8.84 15.69 3.72
CA ALA A 307 -7.73 14.79 3.45
C ALA A 307 -6.90 15.23 2.23
N ILE A 308 -7.55 15.62 1.12
CA ILE A 308 -6.89 16.17 -0.07
C ILE A 308 -6.04 17.40 0.28
N LYS A 309 -6.60 18.39 0.98
CA LYS A 309 -5.87 19.60 1.38
C LYS A 309 -4.66 19.28 2.25
N VAL A 310 -4.78 18.32 3.16
CA VAL A 310 -3.66 17.87 4.01
C VAL A 310 -2.56 17.22 3.16
N THR A 311 -2.92 16.39 2.18
CA THR A 311 -1.94 15.78 1.27
C THR A 311 -1.27 16.79 0.36
N GLU A 312 -2.00 17.76 -0.18
CA GLU A 312 -1.43 18.86 -0.98
C GLU A 312 -0.45 19.72 -0.16
N ALA A 313 -0.80 19.99 1.10
CA ALA A 313 0.07 20.71 2.03
C ALA A 313 1.33 19.89 2.37
N ALA A 314 1.19 18.56 2.53
CA ALA A 314 2.33 17.67 2.76
C ALA A 314 3.28 17.64 1.55
N ASP A 315 2.75 17.52 0.34
CA ASP A 315 3.53 17.55 -0.91
C ASP A 315 4.28 18.88 -1.09
N SER A 316 3.60 20.00 -0.78
CA SER A 316 4.22 21.33 -0.80
C SER A 316 5.39 21.44 0.18
N ARG A 317 5.29 20.84 1.38
CA ARG A 317 6.35 20.81 2.40
C ARG A 317 7.55 19.96 1.99
N ILE A 318 7.31 18.89 1.24
CA ILE A 318 8.35 18.01 0.71
C ILE A 318 9.10 18.71 -0.42
N SER A 319 8.37 19.36 -1.33
CA SER A 319 8.94 20.04 -2.49
C SER A 319 9.71 21.32 -2.17
N SER A 320 9.47 21.93 -1.01
CA SER A 320 10.16 23.17 -0.59
C SER A 320 11.51 22.96 0.11
N ASN A 321 11.87 21.71 0.42
CA ASN A 321 13.06 21.35 1.18
C ASN A 321 14.19 20.83 0.27
#